data_AF-B8D4F1-F1
#
_entry.id   AF-B8D4F1-F1
#
_cell.length_a   1.000
_cell.length_b   1.000
_cell.length_c   1.000
_cell.angle_alpha   90.00
_cell.angle_beta   90.00
_cell.angle_gamma   90.00
#
_symmetry.space_group_name_H-M   'P 1'
#
loop_
_entity.id
_entity.type
_entity.pdbx_description
1 polymer ?
#
loop_
_entity_poly.entity_id
_entity_poly.type
_entity_poly.pdbx_seq_one_letter_code
_entity_poly.pdbx_strand_id
1 'polypeptide(L)'
;MLEILNNTPSLSSREIAEILGIDFSRAKEILERLRYSGYVEKAGRGYIITTRGRSLLAELTKQKTISPQNTAQEKQGSPAIEEAASSEKSVDEKRQEGGTEGRMQQAPETLDHVSLLVKQLEEFSKRLRELEVKIKDLDARLTSLENFAKEVVKHHDMVQHTGSQSGGEGQYVMETPVMNMNEAQSRLGPLLDKYLLEGRLIRIGTLIVDHVFYEEFKKKFPIKASEVSKLSNLEKTLLNEMRNEMLVILYAGKEYRLVNA
;
A
#
# COMPACT_ATOMS: atom_id res chain seq x y z
N MET A 1 4.60 -1.52 -21.07
CA MET A 1 5.32 -2.61 -20.36
C MET A 1 4.45 -3.84 -20.16
N LEU A 2 3.32 -3.74 -19.45
CA LEU A 2 2.45 -4.91 -19.22
C LEU A 2 1.94 -5.53 -20.52
N GLU A 3 1.57 -4.72 -21.50
CA GLU A 3 1.14 -5.18 -22.84
C GLU A 3 2.26 -5.96 -23.57
N ILE A 4 3.50 -5.48 -23.49
CA ILE A 4 4.67 -6.15 -24.08
C ILE A 4 4.94 -7.50 -23.40
N LEU A 5 4.86 -7.55 -22.06
CA LEU A 5 5.02 -8.79 -21.30
C LEU A 5 3.88 -9.79 -21.52
N ASN A 6 2.70 -9.31 -21.92
CA ASN A 6 1.56 -10.15 -22.28
C ASN A 6 1.74 -10.79 -23.66
N ASN A 7 2.29 -10.04 -24.63
CA ASN A 7 2.50 -10.50 -25.99
C ASN A 7 3.77 -11.35 -26.15
N THR A 8 4.78 -11.09 -25.33
CA THR A 8 6.07 -11.79 -25.34
C THR A 8 6.52 -12.08 -23.90
N PRO A 9 6.24 -13.29 -23.38
CA PRO A 9 6.68 -13.66 -22.04
C PRO A 9 8.20 -13.85 -22.00
N SER A 10 8.78 -13.68 -20.81
CA SER A 10 10.21 -13.93 -20.52
C SER A 10 11.21 -12.92 -21.07
N LEU A 11 10.77 -11.71 -21.42
CA LEU A 11 11.68 -10.62 -21.78
C LEU A 11 12.48 -10.09 -20.58
N SER A 12 13.73 -9.76 -20.83
CA SER A 12 14.62 -9.11 -19.87
C SER A 12 14.34 -7.62 -19.75
N SER A 13 14.78 -7.00 -18.66
CA SER A 13 14.64 -5.54 -18.47
C SER A 13 15.39 -4.73 -19.55
N ARG A 14 16.39 -5.30 -20.21
CA ARG A 14 17.15 -4.66 -21.29
C ARG A 14 16.38 -4.67 -22.61
N GLU A 15 15.79 -5.79 -22.96
CA GLU A 15 14.95 -5.91 -24.18
C GLU A 15 13.67 -5.06 -24.04
N ILE A 16 13.07 -5.01 -22.85
CA ILE A 16 11.90 -4.16 -22.58
C ILE A 16 12.24 -2.68 -22.71
N ALA A 17 13.45 -2.27 -22.29
CA ALA A 17 13.92 -0.90 -22.44
C ALA A 17 14.09 -0.52 -23.92
N GLU A 18 14.67 -1.43 -24.71
CA GLU A 18 14.88 -1.26 -26.15
C GLU A 18 13.57 -1.16 -26.93
N ILE A 19 12.61 -2.05 -26.66
CA ILE A 19 11.28 -2.04 -27.31
C ILE A 19 10.50 -0.75 -26.99
N LEU A 20 10.65 -0.23 -25.77
CA LEU A 20 9.96 0.99 -25.34
C LEU A 20 10.72 2.28 -25.65
N GLY A 21 11.96 2.20 -26.12
CA GLY A 21 12.82 3.37 -26.33
C GLY A 21 13.10 4.17 -25.05
N ILE A 22 13.18 3.51 -23.90
CA ILE A 22 13.41 4.14 -22.59
C ILE A 22 14.77 3.74 -22.01
N ASP A 23 15.27 4.54 -21.07
CA ASP A 23 16.50 4.21 -20.35
C ASP A 23 16.37 2.89 -19.56
N PHE A 24 17.43 2.08 -19.60
CA PHE A 24 17.49 0.80 -18.88
C PHE A 24 17.18 0.94 -17.38
N SER A 25 17.71 1.98 -16.74
CA SER A 25 17.46 2.25 -15.32
C SER A 25 15.98 2.50 -15.03
N ARG A 26 15.32 3.27 -15.89
CA ARG A 26 13.88 3.57 -15.79
C ARG A 26 13.05 2.33 -16.07
N ALA A 27 13.44 1.51 -17.04
CA ALA A 27 12.80 0.23 -17.31
C ALA A 27 12.86 -0.71 -16.11
N LYS A 28 14.05 -0.83 -15.51
CA LYS A 28 14.29 -1.64 -14.31
C LYS A 28 13.45 -1.14 -13.13
N GLU A 29 13.42 0.17 -12.87
CA GLU A 29 12.64 0.74 -11.78
C GLU A 29 11.14 0.46 -11.93
N ILE A 30 10.58 0.66 -13.13
CA ILE A 30 9.16 0.39 -13.38
C ILE A 30 8.87 -1.11 -13.24
N LEU A 31 9.75 -1.99 -13.73
CA LEU A 31 9.58 -3.45 -13.58
C LEU A 31 9.65 -3.90 -12.12
N GLU A 32 10.54 -3.32 -11.31
CA GLU A 32 10.60 -3.60 -9.88
C GLU A 32 9.31 -3.15 -9.18
N ARG A 33 8.79 -1.96 -9.49
CA ARG A 33 7.50 -1.48 -8.97
C ARG A 33 6.33 -2.40 -9.37
N LEU A 34 6.30 -2.84 -10.63
CA LEU A 34 5.31 -3.79 -11.13
C LEU A 34 5.44 -5.19 -10.49
N ARG A 35 6.66 -5.57 -10.08
CA ARG A 35 6.91 -6.80 -9.34
C ARG A 35 6.43 -6.71 -7.90
N TYR A 36 6.77 -5.65 -7.17
CA TYR A 36 6.32 -5.45 -5.79
C TYR A 36 4.80 -5.34 -5.68
N SER A 37 4.14 -4.79 -6.69
CA SER A 37 2.67 -4.73 -6.76
C SER A 37 2.01 -6.04 -7.22
N GLY A 38 2.80 -7.07 -7.57
CA GLY A 38 2.32 -8.40 -7.91
C GLY A 38 1.70 -8.51 -9.31
N TYR A 39 1.94 -7.55 -10.21
CA TYR A 39 1.46 -7.61 -11.59
C TYR A 39 2.42 -8.37 -12.52
N VAL A 40 3.68 -8.49 -12.12
CA VAL A 40 4.75 -9.13 -12.90
C VAL A 40 5.61 -9.98 -11.96
N GLU A 41 6.07 -11.13 -12.44
CA GLU A 41 6.98 -12.02 -11.72
C GLU A 41 8.29 -12.21 -12.48
N LYS A 42 9.38 -12.44 -11.75
CA LYS A 42 10.68 -12.75 -12.34
C LYS A 42 10.76 -14.25 -12.60
N ALA A 43 10.85 -14.64 -13.87
CA ALA A 43 10.98 -16.03 -14.27
C ALA A 43 12.28 -16.23 -15.06
N GLY A 44 13.27 -16.83 -14.40
CA GLY A 44 14.59 -17.07 -14.97
C GLY A 44 15.30 -15.77 -15.37
N ARG A 45 15.54 -15.60 -16.68
CA ARG A 45 16.26 -14.45 -17.25
C ARG A 45 15.37 -13.24 -17.55
N GLY A 46 14.06 -13.35 -17.38
CA GLY A 46 13.12 -12.29 -17.73
C GLY A 46 11.94 -12.18 -16.80
N TYR A 47 10.90 -11.51 -17.29
CA TYR A 47 9.70 -11.20 -16.55
C TYR A 47 8.47 -11.81 -17.24
N ILE A 48 7.48 -12.22 -16.45
CA ILE A 48 6.21 -12.78 -16.91
C ILE A 48 5.08 -12.02 -16.22
N ILE A 49 4.00 -11.76 -16.94
CA ILE A 49 2.80 -11.13 -16.37
C ILE A 49 2.00 -12.14 -15.54
N THR A 50 1.58 -11.73 -14.34
CA THR A 50 0.74 -12.56 -13.45
C THR A 50 -0.74 -12.49 -13.86
N THR A 51 -1.58 -13.36 -13.30
CA THR A 51 -3.04 -13.30 -13.46
C THR A 51 -3.60 -11.93 -13.08
N ARG A 52 -3.04 -11.32 -12.02
CA ARG A 52 -3.41 -9.98 -11.55
C ARG A 52 -3.03 -8.90 -12.57
N GLY A 53 -1.85 -9.00 -13.17
CA GLY A 53 -1.41 -8.08 -14.23
C GLY A 53 -2.30 -8.15 -15.48
N ARG A 54 -2.75 -9.36 -15.86
CA ARG A 54 -3.68 -9.56 -16.98
C ARG A 54 -5.05 -8.95 -16.70
N SER A 55 -5.58 -9.10 -15.48
CA SER A 55 -6.83 -8.47 -15.09
C SER A 55 -6.77 -6.94 -15.17
N LEU A 56 -5.65 -6.34 -14.73
CA LEU A 56 -5.44 -4.90 -14.81
C LEU A 56 -5.34 -4.42 -16.27
N LEU A 57 -4.67 -5.16 -17.15
CA LEU A 57 -4.68 -4.86 -18.59
C LEU A 57 -6.10 -4.92 -19.20
N ALA A 58 -6.90 -5.91 -18.81
CA ALA A 58 -8.28 -6.03 -19.26
C ALA A 58 -9.16 -4.87 -18.76
N GLU A 59 -8.89 -4.35 -17.56
CA GLU A 59 -9.58 -3.18 -17.02
C GLU A 59 -9.19 -1.88 -17.75
N LEU A 60 -7.89 -1.69 -18.02
CA LEU A 60 -7.38 -0.53 -18.76
C LEU A 60 -7.87 -0.50 -20.20
N THR A 61 -7.96 -1.65 -20.87
CA THR A 61 -8.49 -1.74 -22.24
C THR A 61 -9.99 -1.44 -22.28
N LYS A 62 -10.76 -1.88 -21.28
CA LYS A 62 -12.19 -1.54 -21.13
C LYS A 62 -12.42 -0.05 -20.84
N GLN A 63 -11.57 0.59 -20.05
CA GLN A 63 -11.64 2.03 -19.82
C GLN A 63 -11.28 2.84 -21.07
N LYS A 64 -10.34 2.35 -21.89
CA LYS A 64 -9.94 3.01 -23.14
C LYS A 64 -11.06 3.03 -24.20
N THR A 65 -12.00 2.08 -24.16
CA THR A 65 -13.18 2.06 -25.05
C THR A 65 -14.30 3.04 -24.67
N ILE A 66 -14.24 3.72 -23.52
CA ILE A 66 -15.33 4.59 -23.01
C ILE A 66 -14.96 6.09 -23.05
N SER A 67 -13.78 6.46 -23.55
CA SER A 67 -13.40 7.87 -23.72
C SER A 67 -13.15 8.21 -25.20
N PRO A 68 -14.09 8.88 -25.88
CA PRO A 68 -13.79 9.57 -27.12
C PRO A 68 -13.30 10.98 -26.79
N GLN A 69 -12.03 11.29 -27.06
CA GLN A 69 -11.67 12.53 -27.75
C GLN A 69 -10.16 12.63 -28.07
N ASN A 70 -9.93 12.79 -29.38
CA ASN A 70 -8.96 13.66 -30.04
C ASN A 70 -7.46 13.42 -29.87
N THR A 71 -6.87 12.74 -30.86
CA THR A 71 -5.88 13.41 -31.73
C THR A 71 -5.90 12.79 -33.13
N ALA A 72 -5.76 13.65 -34.13
CA ALA A 72 -6.04 13.39 -35.53
C ALA A 72 -4.82 12.87 -36.31
N GLN A 73 -5.13 12.15 -37.42
CA GLN A 73 -4.31 11.90 -38.64
C GLN A 73 -3.12 10.91 -38.45
N GLU A 74 -2.87 9.88 -39.27
CA GLU A 74 -3.09 9.68 -40.72
C GLU A 74 -3.43 8.21 -41.11
N LYS A 75 -4.43 8.10 -42.00
CA LYS A 75 -4.57 7.25 -43.19
C LYS A 75 -3.49 6.18 -43.52
N GLN A 76 -3.88 4.92 -43.75
CA GLN A 76 -4.22 4.31 -45.08
C GLN A 76 -4.33 2.77 -44.98
N GLY A 77 -5.34 2.18 -45.64
CA GLY A 77 -5.33 0.74 -46.02
C GLY A 77 -6.63 -0.05 -45.78
N SER A 78 -7.67 0.19 -46.58
CA SER A 78 -8.80 -0.72 -46.86
C SER A 78 -8.32 -1.98 -47.63
N PRO A 79 -9.12 -3.08 -47.85
CA PRO A 79 -10.54 -3.02 -48.24
C PRO A 79 -11.51 -4.15 -47.79
N ALA A 80 -12.80 -3.86 -48.02
CA ALA A 80 -13.94 -4.73 -48.39
C ALA A 80 -14.51 -5.67 -47.27
N ILE A 81 -15.82 -5.86 -47.10
CA ILE A 81 -16.93 -5.98 -48.07
C ILE A 81 -18.26 -5.45 -47.46
N GLU A 82 -19.11 -4.96 -48.37
CA GLU A 82 -20.58 -4.74 -48.43
C GLU A 82 -21.46 -5.52 -47.41
N GLU A 83 -22.67 -5.09 -47.02
CA GLU A 83 -23.83 -4.95 -47.91
C GLU A 83 -25.05 -4.28 -47.21
N ALA A 84 -25.79 -3.48 -48.01
CA ALA A 84 -27.21 -3.10 -47.99
C ALA A 84 -27.87 -2.57 -46.68
N ALA A 85 -28.28 -1.28 -46.59
CA ALA A 85 -29.47 -0.65 -47.21
C ALA A 85 -30.80 -1.22 -46.65
N SER A 86 -31.84 -0.47 -46.26
CA SER A 86 -32.16 0.96 -46.33
C SER A 86 -33.57 1.16 -45.72
N SER A 87 -33.79 2.34 -45.09
CA SER A 87 -35.05 3.14 -45.05
C SER A 87 -36.32 2.55 -44.42
N GLU A 88 -37.26 3.28 -43.82
CA GLU A 88 -37.49 4.68 -43.39
C GLU A 88 -38.75 4.60 -42.47
N LYS A 89 -38.82 5.33 -41.34
CA LYS A 89 -39.83 6.40 -41.03
C LYS A 89 -41.21 6.21 -41.72
N SER A 90 -42.38 6.36 -41.10
CA SER A 90 -42.82 7.06 -39.88
C SER A 90 -44.36 7.06 -39.83
N VAL A 91 -44.93 7.08 -38.61
CA VAL A 91 -46.11 7.88 -38.17
C VAL A 91 -47.55 7.41 -38.52
N ASP A 92 -48.31 7.10 -37.46
CA ASP A 92 -49.57 7.72 -36.98
C ASP A 92 -50.71 6.79 -36.51
N GLU A 93 -51.42 7.30 -35.51
CA GLU A 93 -52.40 6.74 -34.58
C GLU A 93 -53.73 6.23 -35.18
N LYS A 94 -54.39 5.28 -34.49
CA LYS A 94 -55.56 5.48 -33.57
C LYS A 94 -56.65 4.39 -33.66
N ARG A 95 -57.09 3.96 -32.46
CA ARG A 95 -58.43 3.42 -32.02
C ARG A 95 -58.81 1.98 -32.43
N GLN A 96 -58.95 1.04 -31.48
CA GLN A 96 -60.12 0.76 -30.58
C GLN A 96 -61.38 0.42 -31.39
N GLU A 97 -62.12 -0.69 -31.26
CA GLU A 97 -62.41 -1.66 -30.18
C GLU A 97 -62.90 -2.98 -30.84
N GLY A 98 -62.61 -4.16 -30.30
CA GLY A 98 -63.58 -5.01 -29.58
C GLY A 98 -63.75 -6.36 -30.31
N GLY A 99 -63.23 -7.48 -29.79
CA GLY A 99 -63.97 -8.51 -29.02
C GLY A 99 -64.66 -9.50 -29.99
N THR A 100 -64.51 -10.81 -29.98
CA THR A 100 -64.22 -11.89 -29.01
C THR A 100 -63.88 -13.11 -29.91
N GLU A 101 -63.08 -14.14 -29.61
CA GLU A 101 -63.13 -15.10 -28.51
C GLU A 101 -62.08 -16.16 -28.87
N GLY A 102 -61.13 -16.49 -27.98
CA GLY A 102 -60.17 -17.56 -28.31
C GLY A 102 -58.91 -17.66 -27.48
N ARG A 103 -59.03 -17.76 -26.14
CA ARG A 103 -58.28 -18.71 -25.27
C ARG A 103 -58.31 -18.24 -23.82
N MET A 104 -59.16 -18.92 -23.07
CA MET A 104 -59.05 -19.07 -21.63
C MET A 104 -57.82 -19.93 -21.29
N GLN A 105 -57.28 -19.72 -20.08
CA GLN A 105 -56.32 -20.55 -19.32
C GLN A 105 -54.85 -20.15 -19.39
N GLN A 106 -54.50 -19.08 -18.68
CA GLN A 106 -53.24 -18.90 -17.92
C GLN A 106 -53.33 -17.57 -17.13
N ALA A 107 -54.12 -17.53 -16.06
CA ALA A 107 -54.35 -16.29 -15.30
C ALA A 107 -54.37 -16.39 -13.75
N PRO A 108 -53.79 -17.44 -13.12
CA PRO A 108 -53.35 -17.28 -11.71
C PRO A 108 -51.82 -17.33 -11.52
N GLU A 109 -51.09 -18.13 -12.31
CA GLU A 109 -49.66 -18.41 -12.03
C GLU A 109 -48.74 -17.21 -12.33
N THR A 110 -49.06 -16.40 -13.33
CA THR A 110 -48.26 -15.23 -13.70
C THR A 110 -48.35 -14.12 -12.65
N LEU A 111 -49.50 -13.95 -11.98
CA LEU A 111 -49.66 -13.00 -10.88
C LEU A 111 -48.85 -13.40 -9.65
N ASP A 112 -48.83 -14.69 -9.32
CA ASP A 112 -48.05 -15.20 -8.18
C ASP A 112 -46.55 -15.04 -8.40
N HIS A 113 -46.05 -15.34 -9.60
CA HIS A 113 -44.65 -15.13 -9.96
C HIS A 113 -44.25 -13.64 -9.98
N VAL A 114 -45.12 -12.76 -10.49
CA VAL A 114 -44.88 -11.31 -10.43
C VAL A 114 -44.86 -10.84 -8.98
N SER A 115 -45.73 -11.36 -8.11
CA SER A 115 -45.72 -11.03 -6.68
C SER A 115 -44.45 -11.49 -5.97
N LEU A 116 -43.93 -12.66 -6.34
CA LEU A 116 -42.69 -13.21 -5.79
C LEU A 116 -41.49 -12.38 -6.24
N LEU A 117 -41.46 -11.97 -7.52
CA LEU A 117 -40.44 -11.08 -8.07
C LEU A 117 -40.47 -9.72 -7.39
N VAL A 118 -41.66 -9.16 -7.13
CA VAL A 118 -41.81 -7.88 -6.40
C VAL A 118 -41.25 -8.00 -4.98
N LYS A 119 -41.56 -9.10 -4.26
CA LYS A 119 -41.00 -9.35 -2.92
C LYS A 119 -39.47 -9.50 -2.95
N GLN A 120 -38.94 -10.21 -3.94
CA GLN A 120 -37.49 -10.33 -4.13
C GLN A 120 -36.84 -8.99 -4.46
N LEU A 121 -37.49 -8.18 -5.31
CA LEU A 121 -37.02 -6.83 -5.64
C LEU A 121 -37.01 -5.94 -4.41
N GLU A 122 -38.01 -6.08 -3.54
CA GLU A 122 -38.14 -5.32 -2.30
C GLU A 122 -37.07 -5.75 -1.28
N GLU A 123 -36.77 -7.05 -1.18
CA GLU A 123 -35.67 -7.58 -0.38
C GLU A 123 -34.30 -7.12 -0.91
N PHE A 124 -34.09 -7.15 -2.23
CA PHE A 124 -32.87 -6.60 -2.84
C PHE A 124 -32.75 -5.10 -2.63
N SER A 125 -33.84 -4.33 -2.75
CA SER A 125 -33.89 -2.90 -2.45
C SER A 125 -33.49 -2.63 -1.00
N LYS A 126 -33.97 -3.45 -0.06
CA LYS A 126 -33.64 -3.33 1.36
C LYS A 126 -32.16 -3.63 1.62
N ARG A 127 -31.64 -4.71 1.04
CA ARG A 127 -30.20 -5.04 1.13
C ARG A 127 -29.32 -3.97 0.49
N LEU A 128 -29.74 -3.38 -0.63
CA LEU A 128 -29.03 -2.27 -1.26
C LEU A 128 -28.98 -1.04 -0.35
N ARG A 129 -30.08 -0.68 0.31
CA ARG A 129 -30.09 0.41 1.30
C ARG A 129 -29.18 0.11 2.49
N GLU A 130 -29.23 -1.11 3.02
CA GLU A 130 -28.34 -1.50 4.14
C GLU A 130 -26.87 -1.45 3.74
N LEU A 131 -26.53 -1.89 2.53
CA LEU A 131 -25.17 -1.78 2.00
C LEU A 131 -24.78 -0.32 1.77
N GLU A 132 -25.68 0.52 1.27
CA GLU A 132 -25.43 1.95 1.08
C GLU A 132 -25.13 2.65 2.42
N VAL A 133 -25.89 2.32 3.49
CA VAL A 133 -25.63 2.83 4.84
C VAL A 133 -24.27 2.35 5.36
N LYS A 134 -23.92 1.07 5.18
CA LYS A 134 -22.61 0.54 5.58
C LYS A 134 -21.47 1.18 4.82
N ILE A 135 -21.64 1.43 3.51
CA ILE A 135 -20.64 2.12 2.69
C ILE A 135 -20.44 3.55 3.20
N LYS A 136 -21.53 4.29 3.49
CA LYS A 136 -21.43 5.64 4.08
C LYS A 136 -20.75 5.65 5.45
N ASP A 137 -21.04 4.66 6.31
CA ASP A 137 -20.35 4.53 7.62
C ASP A 137 -18.86 4.21 7.44
N LEU A 138 -18.51 3.33 6.51
CA LEU A 138 -17.11 3.04 6.18
C LEU A 138 -16.39 4.26 5.61
N ASP A 139 -17.06 5.05 4.78
CA ASP A 139 -16.50 6.28 4.20
C ASP A 139 -16.27 7.35 5.28
N ALA A 140 -17.20 7.49 6.24
CA ALA A 140 -17.01 8.34 7.41
C ALA A 140 -15.85 7.87 8.30
N ARG A 141 -15.69 6.56 8.49
CA ARG A 141 -14.55 5.98 9.23
C ARG A 141 -13.23 6.14 8.49
N LEU A 142 -13.22 6.00 7.16
CA LEU A 142 -12.03 6.26 6.35
C LEU A 142 -11.63 7.72 6.44
N THR A 143 -12.61 8.63 6.37
CA THR A 143 -12.36 10.07 6.49
C THR A 143 -11.82 10.44 7.88
N SER A 144 -12.36 9.86 8.95
CA SER A 144 -11.84 10.08 10.31
C SER A 144 -10.45 9.48 10.50
N LEU A 145 -10.19 8.31 9.92
CA LEU A 145 -8.87 7.67 9.96
C LEU A 145 -7.84 8.43 9.12
N GLU A 146 -8.22 8.97 7.96
CA GLU A 146 -7.39 9.86 7.16
C GLU A 146 -7.03 11.13 7.91
N ASN A 147 -8.00 11.73 8.61
CA ASN A 147 -7.76 12.93 9.41
C ASN A 147 -6.84 12.61 10.59
N PHE A 148 -7.04 11.48 11.25
CA PHE A 148 -6.15 11.00 12.30
C PHE A 148 -4.74 10.72 11.76
N ALA A 149 -4.61 10.06 10.60
CA ALA A 149 -3.32 9.82 9.96
C ALA A 149 -2.63 11.14 9.58
N LYS A 150 -3.35 12.11 9.03
CA LYS A 150 -2.84 13.46 8.74
C LYS A 150 -2.40 14.19 10.01
N GLU A 151 -3.11 14.02 11.12
CA GLU A 151 -2.76 14.61 12.41
C GLU A 151 -1.52 13.96 13.02
N VAL A 152 -1.41 12.64 12.97
CA VAL A 152 -0.22 11.89 13.40
C VAL A 152 0.99 12.26 12.54
N VAL A 153 0.84 12.39 11.22
CA VAL A 153 1.92 12.85 10.32
C VAL A 153 2.33 14.27 10.66
N LYS A 154 1.40 15.19 10.92
CA LYS A 154 1.73 16.56 11.36
C LYS A 154 2.47 16.58 12.69
N HIS A 155 2.03 15.78 13.66
CA HIS A 155 2.74 15.64 14.94
C HIS A 155 4.13 15.00 14.75
N HIS A 156 4.28 14.09 13.80
CA HIS A 156 5.55 13.47 13.46
C HIS A 156 6.51 14.44 12.76
N ASP A 157 6.04 15.21 11.77
CA ASP A 157 6.83 16.25 11.07
C ASP A 157 7.28 17.35 12.03
N MET A 158 6.43 17.72 13.00
CA MET A 158 6.78 18.72 14.02
C MET A 158 7.84 18.22 15.01
N VAL A 159 7.94 16.90 15.22
CA VAL A 159 9.02 16.27 16.02
C VAL A 159 10.29 16.10 15.17
N GLN A 160 10.17 15.81 13.87
CA GLN A 160 11.30 15.62 12.95
C GLN A 160 12.07 16.91 12.61
N HIS A 161 11.45 18.10 12.67
CA HIS A 161 12.17 19.36 12.43
C HIS A 161 13.20 19.73 13.51
N THR A 162 13.40 18.90 14.54
CA THR A 162 14.50 19.04 15.51
C THR A 162 15.60 17.98 15.39
N GLY A 163 15.50 17.03 14.44
CA GLY A 163 16.49 15.96 14.29
C GLY A 163 16.48 15.36 12.90
N SER A 164 17.43 15.84 12.08
CA SER A 164 18.10 15.19 10.95
C SER A 164 17.37 14.11 10.12
N GLN A 165 17.39 14.39 8.82
CA GLN A 165 17.06 13.52 7.68
C GLN A 165 17.51 12.05 7.83
N SER A 166 16.56 11.10 7.76
CA SER A 166 16.78 9.81 7.12
C SER A 166 15.44 9.12 6.84
N GLY A 167 15.26 8.70 5.60
CA GLY A 167 14.00 8.29 4.99
C GLY A 167 13.32 7.06 5.60
N GLY A 168 12.03 7.01 5.34
CA GLY A 168 11.12 5.99 5.84
C GLY A 168 11.40 4.58 5.33
N GLU A 169 11.19 3.64 6.24
CA GLU A 169 10.64 2.29 6.03
C GLU A 169 10.50 1.68 7.43
N GLY A 170 9.28 1.29 7.80
CA GLY A 170 8.94 0.48 8.99
C GLY A 170 9.61 0.90 10.30
N GLN A 171 8.87 1.62 11.15
CA GLN A 171 9.31 1.92 12.52
C GLN A 171 9.40 0.62 13.32
N TYR A 172 10.56 -0.04 13.32
CA TYR A 172 10.84 -1.15 14.23
C TYR A 172 10.95 -0.57 15.63
N VAL A 173 9.93 -0.79 16.45
CA VAL A 173 9.98 -0.51 17.88
C VAL A 173 10.49 -1.78 18.54
N MET A 174 11.71 -1.70 19.08
CA MET A 174 12.32 -2.78 19.82
C MET A 174 11.49 -3.06 21.09
N GLU A 175 11.03 -4.29 21.29
CA GLU A 175 10.23 -4.66 22.49
C GLU A 175 11.00 -4.43 23.80
N THR A 176 12.31 -4.68 23.77
CA THR A 176 13.23 -4.49 24.88
C THR A 176 14.32 -3.48 24.49
N PRO A 177 14.37 -2.28 25.10
CA PRO A 177 15.25 -1.19 24.65
C PRO A 177 16.76 -1.47 24.75
N VAL A 178 17.14 -2.44 25.58
CA VAL A 178 18.53 -2.86 25.78
C VAL A 178 18.54 -4.38 25.69
N MET A 179 19.40 -4.95 24.84
CA MET A 179 19.62 -6.38 24.76
C MET A 179 21.09 -6.70 24.48
N ASN A 180 21.48 -7.94 24.74
CA ASN A 180 22.84 -8.42 24.44
C ASN A 180 23.03 -8.62 22.93
N MET A 181 24.27 -8.52 22.46
CA MET A 181 24.64 -8.75 21.05
C MET A 181 24.12 -10.10 20.50
N ASN A 182 24.26 -11.18 21.27
CA ASN A 182 23.80 -12.51 20.87
C ASN A 182 22.27 -12.59 20.76
N GLU A 183 21.56 -11.90 21.65
CA GLU A 183 20.11 -11.84 21.65
C GLU A 183 19.60 -10.99 20.49
N ALA A 184 20.25 -9.87 20.22
CA ALA A 184 20.00 -9.03 19.06
C ALA A 184 20.20 -9.81 17.76
N GLN A 185 21.30 -10.55 17.65
CA GLN A 185 21.58 -11.37 16.48
C GLN A 185 20.55 -12.49 16.30
N SER A 186 20.05 -13.09 17.38
CA SER A 186 19.02 -14.14 17.32
C SER A 186 17.65 -13.58 16.92
N ARG A 187 17.29 -12.36 17.36
CA ARG A 187 16.00 -11.73 17.07
C ARG A 187 15.96 -11.04 15.70
N LEU A 188 17.02 -10.31 15.35
CA LEU A 188 17.07 -9.45 14.18
C LEU A 188 17.80 -10.09 12.99
N GLY A 189 18.69 -11.05 13.26
CA GLY A 189 19.49 -11.72 12.24
C GLY A 189 20.19 -10.73 11.31
N PRO A 190 19.98 -10.80 9.98
CA PRO A 190 20.64 -9.92 9.01
C PRO A 190 20.15 -8.46 9.07
N LEU A 191 19.01 -8.17 9.72
CA LEU A 191 18.52 -6.81 9.88
C LEU A 191 19.30 -6.02 10.94
N LEU A 192 20.06 -6.72 11.80
CA LEU A 192 20.85 -6.09 12.84
C LEU A 192 21.86 -5.09 12.25
N ASP A 193 22.60 -5.54 11.24
CA ASP A 193 23.61 -4.71 10.57
C ASP A 193 22.96 -3.52 9.86
N LYS A 194 21.80 -3.74 9.23
CA LYS A 194 21.03 -2.66 8.61
C LYS A 194 20.65 -1.59 9.64
N TYR A 195 20.12 -1.99 10.81
CA TYR A 195 19.70 -1.04 11.85
C TYR A 195 20.85 -0.36 12.58
N LEU A 196 22.01 -1.03 12.72
CA LEU A 196 23.24 -0.40 13.21
C LEU A 196 23.75 0.65 12.22
N LEU A 197 23.74 0.35 10.92
CA LEU A 197 24.16 1.28 9.86
C LEU A 197 23.23 2.48 9.73
N GLU A 198 21.92 2.26 9.85
CA GLU A 198 20.91 3.33 9.85
C GLU A 198 20.94 4.17 11.12
N GLY A 199 21.71 3.79 12.15
CA GLY A 199 21.78 4.49 13.43
C GLY A 199 20.55 4.33 14.31
N ARG A 200 19.64 3.40 13.97
CA ARG A 200 18.47 3.06 14.81
C ARG A 200 18.86 2.28 16.05
N LEU A 201 19.92 1.47 15.92
CA LEU A 201 20.51 0.74 17.02
C LEU A 201 21.93 1.26 17.26
N ILE A 202 22.30 1.36 18.52
CA ILE A 202 23.62 1.80 18.96
C ILE A 202 24.26 0.62 19.68
N ARG A 203 25.47 0.28 19.24
CA ARG A 203 26.29 -0.72 19.92
C ARG A 203 27.13 -0.05 21.01
N ILE A 204 27.02 -0.57 22.23
CA ILE A 204 27.81 -0.13 23.38
C ILE A 204 28.41 -1.37 24.01
N GLY A 205 29.69 -1.62 23.72
CA GLY A 205 30.39 -2.83 24.14
C GLY A 205 29.69 -4.10 23.69
N THR A 206 29.16 -4.86 24.65
CA THR A 206 28.44 -6.12 24.44
C THR A 206 26.92 -5.94 24.25
N LEU A 207 26.41 -4.73 24.47
CA LEU A 207 25.00 -4.40 24.39
C LEU A 207 24.65 -3.72 23.07
N ILE A 208 23.40 -3.93 22.67
CA ILE A 208 22.73 -3.19 21.63
C ILE A 208 21.54 -2.48 22.26
N VAL A 209 21.47 -1.18 21.96
CA VAL A 209 20.54 -0.24 22.58
C VAL A 209 19.76 0.45 21.49
N ASP A 210 18.47 0.61 21.71
CA ASP A 210 17.63 1.43 20.86
C ASP A 210 18.07 2.91 20.92
N HIS A 211 18.13 3.56 19.76
CA HIS A 211 18.57 4.94 19.65
C HIS A 211 17.70 5.89 20.48
N VAL A 212 16.37 5.70 20.49
CA VAL A 212 15.45 6.58 21.23
C VAL A 212 15.72 6.46 22.74
N PHE A 213 15.82 5.22 23.23
CA PHE A 213 16.14 4.96 24.63
C PHE A 213 17.51 5.52 25.03
N TYR A 214 18.52 5.37 24.18
CA TYR A 214 19.86 5.89 24.45
C TYR A 214 19.87 7.42 24.57
N GLU A 215 19.18 8.13 23.67
CA GLU A 215 19.09 9.59 23.71
C GLU A 215 18.28 10.09 24.92
N GLU A 216 17.20 9.38 25.30
CA GLU A 216 16.47 9.67 26.55
C GLU A 216 17.34 9.45 27.78
N PHE A 217 18.16 8.40 27.78
CA PHE A 217 19.08 8.13 28.88
C PHE A 217 20.19 9.18 28.97
N LYS A 218 20.75 9.62 27.83
CA LYS A 218 21.76 10.69 27.77
C LYS A 218 21.27 12.00 28.38
N LYS A 219 19.99 12.35 28.22
CA LYS A 219 19.39 13.56 28.82
C LYS A 219 19.40 13.55 30.36
N LYS A 220 19.56 12.37 30.99
CA LYS A 220 19.64 12.24 32.46
C LYS A 220 21.02 12.59 33.00
N PHE A 221 22.05 12.70 32.13
CA PHE A 221 23.37 13.11 32.55
C PHE A 221 23.45 14.63 32.76
N PRO A 222 24.18 15.09 33.78
CA PRO A 222 25.00 14.32 34.73
C PRO A 222 24.17 13.62 35.81
N ILE A 223 24.47 12.34 36.07
CA ILE A 223 23.76 11.51 37.07
C ILE A 223 24.57 11.49 38.37
N LYS A 224 23.99 11.87 39.51
CA LYS A 224 24.68 11.78 40.81
C LYS A 224 24.87 10.33 41.23
N ALA A 225 25.98 10.02 41.90
CA ALA A 225 26.26 8.67 42.41
C ALA A 225 25.14 8.12 43.31
N SER A 226 24.51 9.00 44.11
CA SER A 226 23.36 8.64 44.96
C SER A 226 22.10 8.30 44.18
N GLU A 227 21.93 8.85 42.98
CA GLU A 227 20.74 8.68 42.13
C GLU A 227 20.84 7.42 41.25
N VAL A 228 22.02 6.82 41.11
CA VAL A 228 22.20 5.54 40.39
C VAL A 228 21.33 4.44 40.98
N SER A 229 21.09 4.46 42.29
CA SER A 229 20.21 3.50 42.97
C SER A 229 18.76 3.56 42.46
N LYS A 230 18.29 4.74 42.02
CA LYS A 230 16.92 5.00 41.53
C LYS A 230 16.73 4.63 40.06
N LEU A 231 17.80 4.39 39.32
CA LEU A 231 17.72 3.97 37.92
C LEU A 231 17.09 2.59 37.77
N SER A 232 16.43 2.39 36.64
CA SER A 232 15.91 1.07 36.24
C SER A 232 17.05 0.06 36.08
N ASN A 233 16.75 -1.23 36.20
CA ASN A 233 17.75 -2.28 36.01
C ASN A 233 18.41 -2.20 34.62
N LEU A 234 17.64 -1.91 33.57
CA LEU A 234 18.15 -1.75 32.21
C LEU A 234 19.13 -0.57 32.10
N GLU A 235 18.79 0.55 32.73
CA GLU A 235 19.63 1.77 32.75
C GLU A 235 20.92 1.57 33.54
N LYS A 236 20.87 0.81 34.64
CA LYS A 236 22.06 0.43 35.42
C LYS A 236 23.00 -0.44 34.58
N THR A 237 22.45 -1.41 33.86
CA THR A 237 23.23 -2.27 32.95
C THR A 237 23.88 -1.43 31.84
N LEU A 238 23.12 -0.52 31.23
CA LEU A 238 23.63 0.41 30.23
C LEU A 238 24.73 1.32 30.81
N LEU A 239 24.52 1.92 31.97
CA LEU A 239 25.50 2.79 32.63
C LEU A 239 26.82 2.06 32.92
N ASN A 240 26.72 0.81 33.40
CA ASN A 240 27.90 -0.01 33.66
C ASN A 240 28.69 -0.29 32.38
N GLU A 241 28.01 -0.59 31.27
CA GLU A 241 28.71 -0.81 30.01
C GLU A 241 29.25 0.48 29.39
N MET A 242 28.52 1.59 29.50
CA MET A 242 29.05 2.90 29.12
C MET A 242 30.29 3.28 29.93
N ARG A 243 30.37 2.88 31.21
CA ARG A 243 31.56 3.07 32.05
C ARG A 243 32.71 2.16 31.59
N ASN A 244 32.43 0.90 31.25
CA ASN A 244 33.45 -0.04 30.77
C ASN A 244 34.05 0.40 29.43
N GLU A 245 33.22 0.93 28.52
CA GLU A 245 33.62 1.50 27.23
C GLU A 245 34.20 2.92 27.33
N MET A 246 34.42 3.43 28.55
CA MET A 246 34.96 4.78 28.80
C MET A 246 34.12 5.92 28.18
N LEU A 247 32.83 5.69 27.92
CA LEU A 247 31.88 6.72 27.46
C LEU A 247 31.42 7.62 28.60
N VAL A 248 31.47 7.11 29.84
CA VAL A 248 31.05 7.80 31.06
C VAL A 248 32.17 7.76 32.09
N ILE A 249 32.48 8.90 32.69
CA ILE A 249 33.44 9.05 33.78
C ILE A 249 32.74 9.47 35.08
N LEU A 250 33.25 8.96 36.20
CA LEU A 250 32.86 9.42 37.52
C LEU A 250 33.70 10.64 37.91
N TYR A 251 33.11 11.83 37.78
CA TYR A 251 33.76 13.08 38.13
C TYR A 251 33.75 13.29 39.65
N ALA A 252 34.94 13.48 40.23
CA ALA A 252 35.17 13.76 41.65
C ALA A 252 34.47 12.79 42.63
N GLY A 253 34.18 11.55 42.20
CA GLY A 253 33.47 10.56 43.00
C GLY A 253 31.99 10.87 43.26
N LYS A 254 31.44 11.92 42.64
CA LYS A 254 30.12 12.46 42.98
C LYS A 254 29.09 12.32 41.86
N GLU A 255 29.50 12.43 40.60
CA GLU A 255 28.58 12.44 39.46
C GLU A 255 29.19 11.80 38.22
N TYR A 256 28.36 11.08 37.48
CA TYR A 256 28.68 10.48 36.20
C TYR A 256 28.48 11.53 35.09
N ARG A 257 29.50 11.73 34.25
CA ARG A 257 29.49 12.65 33.11
C ARG A 257 29.88 11.91 31.84
N LEU A 258 29.32 12.34 30.70
CA LEU A 258 29.70 11.84 29.39
C LEU A 258 31.07 12.38 29.00
N VAL A 259 31.93 11.53 28.44
CA VAL A 259 33.30 11.89 28.03
C VAL A 259 33.31 12.71 26.74
N ASN A 260 32.37 12.44 25.84
CA ASN A 260 32.16 13.17 24.59
C ASN A 260 30.76 13.82 24.65
N ALA A 261 30.69 15.06 25.13
CA ALA A 261 29.48 15.89 25.03
C ALA A 261 29.70 16.98 23.98
#